data_AF-A0A656QA50-F1
#
_entry.id   AF-A0A656QA50-F1
#
_cell.length_a   1.000
_cell.length_b   1.000
_cell.length_c   1.000
_cell.angle_alpha   90.00
_cell.angle_beta   90.00
_cell.angle_gamma   90.00
#
_symmetry.space_group_name_H-M   'P 1'
#
loop_
_entity.id
_entity.type
_entity.pdbx_description
1 polymer ?
#
loop_
_entity_poly.entity_id
_entity_poly.type
_entity_poly.pdbx_seq_one_letter_code
_entity_poly.pdbx_strand_id
1 'polypeptide(L)'
;MGFNLGAFGGGLSSGINNGISLGAQIQAAKDAAAIRDLQQKGMEEAQQARQDQIDKSIAATGIKGSADPTVATDNASAAAANTSPALGGLMAGADPSQSPAAQMPQQTDVSAKGSTPQFSTTAPTYAVNGKEVGDYDTARAVAEKSAPSTMDLFIKNSVPKVAAAYLAQGDAQKAQAWNDWADQTKNKQHMRTWAQAYQAAQAGDMGTAVDKMVSLYNDNVDDGISVTSKNLVKDQDGSTHYEIGLKDSKGNEWTQKIDQRTLIEQGMAGLSPDKQFEMVYKRQTDADVARAKAAAEEAHDQRVFGRDIKKIGVQAKVKEVEDKRAHEYKKDEEAQKQGFEIARDDRKAQNESDLEDKKSGNRMAEDNNKAQVEVSTLGAKEKAKVSAKIDALKAAGYDDDSIKGMMPMLLNAESYKKPTSPGEARRMAFDARMKNDFSFGHKSPEEQNRIIEGDIAIINGTGVKSGAPSKSGSTTANPFNPAAGGLGASAPAAASPAAGAQSKGIPVYDSKTGQIVYR
;
A
#
# COMPACT_ATOMS: atom_id res chain seq x y z
N MET A 1 13.63 -62.60 5.36
CA MET A 1 13.28 -61.96 4.08
C MET A 1 11.91 -61.33 4.23
N GLY A 2 11.86 -60.04 4.57
CA GLY A 2 10.59 -59.31 4.75
C GLY A 2 10.21 -58.59 3.46
N PHE A 3 9.05 -58.92 2.92
CA PHE A 3 8.48 -58.21 1.77
C PHE A 3 8.01 -56.82 2.20
N ASN A 4 8.59 -55.79 1.59
CA ASN A 4 8.29 -54.40 1.85
C ASN A 4 7.13 -53.96 0.93
N LEU A 5 5.90 -53.97 1.47
CA LEU A 5 4.66 -53.61 0.75
C LEU A 5 4.35 -52.10 0.77
N GLY A 6 5.36 -51.24 0.96
CA GLY A 6 5.20 -49.79 1.14
C GLY A 6 5.27 -48.93 -0.13
N ALA A 7 5.47 -49.52 -1.32
CA ALA A 7 5.83 -48.77 -2.53
C ALA A 7 4.72 -48.66 -3.62
N PHE A 8 3.46 -48.95 -3.31
CA PHE A 8 2.37 -48.93 -4.31
C PHE A 8 1.42 -47.71 -4.22
N GLY A 9 1.58 -46.83 -3.21
CA GLY A 9 0.68 -45.69 -2.99
C GLY A 9 1.07 -44.37 -3.69
N GLY A 10 2.29 -44.25 -4.22
CA GLY A 10 2.82 -42.99 -4.77
C GLY A 10 2.66 -42.78 -6.29
N GLY A 11 2.22 -43.80 -7.03
CA GLY A 11 2.10 -43.74 -8.50
C GLY A 11 0.78 -43.18 -9.02
N LEU A 12 -0.27 -43.14 -8.20
CA LEU A 12 -1.62 -42.79 -8.66
C LEU A 12 -1.85 -41.27 -8.74
N SER A 13 -1.28 -40.48 -7.81
CA SER A 13 -1.47 -39.02 -7.79
C SER A 13 -0.72 -38.28 -8.91
N SER A 14 0.45 -38.78 -9.31
CA SER A 14 1.19 -38.24 -10.46
C SER A 14 0.54 -38.60 -11.80
N GLY A 15 -0.11 -39.77 -11.89
CA GLY A 15 -0.89 -40.18 -13.06
C GLY A 15 -2.14 -39.34 -13.29
N ILE A 16 -2.82 -38.89 -12.22
CA ILE A 16 -4.05 -38.07 -12.31
C ILE A 16 -3.74 -36.66 -12.83
N ASN A 17 -2.66 -36.01 -12.37
CA ASN A 17 -2.29 -34.68 -12.86
C ASN A 17 -1.88 -34.71 -14.34
N ASN A 18 -1.13 -35.74 -14.76
CA ASN A 18 -0.80 -35.93 -16.17
C ASN A 18 -2.04 -36.28 -17.02
N GLY A 19 -2.99 -37.04 -16.48
CA GLY A 19 -4.25 -37.40 -17.14
C GLY A 19 -5.17 -36.20 -17.37
N ILE A 20 -5.28 -35.28 -16.39
CA ILE A 20 -6.07 -34.05 -16.52
C ILE A 20 -5.45 -33.12 -17.59
N SER A 21 -4.12 -32.96 -17.60
CA SER A 21 -3.46 -32.15 -18.65
C SER A 21 -3.61 -32.77 -20.04
N LEU A 22 -3.57 -34.10 -20.15
CA LEU A 22 -3.74 -34.79 -21.43
C LEU A 22 -5.19 -34.66 -21.94
N GLY A 23 -6.18 -34.77 -21.06
CA GLY A 23 -7.59 -34.56 -21.39
C GLY A 23 -7.85 -33.15 -21.92
N ALA A 24 -7.29 -32.12 -21.26
CA ALA A 24 -7.39 -30.74 -21.70
C ALA A 24 -6.69 -30.51 -23.06
N GLN A 25 -5.53 -31.13 -23.29
CA GLN A 25 -4.84 -31.04 -24.58
C GLN A 25 -5.61 -31.72 -25.72
N ILE A 26 -6.21 -32.88 -25.48
CA ILE A 26 -7.03 -33.58 -26.48
C ILE A 26 -8.28 -32.76 -26.82
N GLN A 27 -8.94 -32.17 -25.82
CA GLN A 27 -10.10 -31.32 -26.04
C GLN A 27 -9.72 -30.05 -26.81
N ALA A 28 -8.63 -29.37 -26.43
CA ALA A 28 -8.12 -28.21 -27.15
C ALA A 28 -7.73 -28.54 -28.60
N ALA A 29 -7.18 -29.73 -28.86
CA ALA A 29 -6.86 -30.17 -30.22
C ALA A 29 -8.11 -30.38 -31.08
N LYS A 30 -9.17 -30.97 -30.50
CA LYS A 30 -10.48 -31.12 -31.19
C LYS A 30 -11.12 -29.77 -31.47
N ASP A 31 -11.11 -28.88 -30.48
CA ASP A 31 -11.67 -27.53 -30.58
C ASP A 31 -10.93 -26.70 -31.64
N ALA A 32 -9.59 -26.82 -31.69
CA ALA A 32 -8.77 -26.18 -32.72
C ALA A 32 -9.06 -26.73 -34.13
N ALA A 33 -9.33 -28.04 -34.27
CA ALA A 33 -9.72 -28.63 -35.54
C ALA A 33 -11.09 -28.11 -36.01
N ALA A 34 -12.07 -27.99 -35.09
CA ALA A 34 -13.39 -27.45 -35.39
C ALA A 34 -13.34 -25.97 -35.81
N ILE A 35 -12.51 -25.15 -35.16
CA ILE A 35 -12.31 -23.74 -35.56
C ILE A 35 -11.70 -23.65 -36.95
N ARG A 36 -10.70 -24.49 -37.26
CA ARG A 36 -10.08 -24.53 -38.59
C ARG A 36 -11.09 -24.91 -39.67
N ASP A 37 -11.92 -25.92 -39.41
CA ASP A 37 -12.98 -26.34 -40.32
C ASP A 37 -13.99 -25.22 -40.57
N LEU A 38 -14.42 -24.52 -39.52
CA LEU A 38 -15.30 -23.34 -39.65
C LEU A 38 -14.68 -22.22 -40.47
N GLN A 39 -13.37 -21.98 -40.35
CA GLN A 39 -12.67 -20.97 -41.13
C GLN A 39 -12.54 -21.36 -42.60
N GLN A 40 -12.18 -22.62 -42.86
CA GLN A 40 -12.11 -23.14 -44.23
C GLN A 40 -13.49 -23.05 -44.90
N LYS A 41 -14.53 -23.54 -44.22
CA LYS A 41 -15.91 -23.42 -44.69
C LYS A 41 -16.34 -21.96 -44.88
N GLY A 42 -15.94 -21.07 -43.97
CA GLY A 42 -16.21 -19.65 -44.08
C GLY A 42 -15.50 -19.00 -45.28
N MET A 43 -14.30 -19.44 -45.63
CA MET A 43 -13.59 -19.02 -46.86
C MET A 43 -14.30 -19.53 -48.11
N GLU A 44 -14.68 -20.81 -48.15
CA GLU A 44 -15.42 -21.41 -49.25
C GLU A 44 -16.77 -20.71 -49.48
N GLU A 45 -17.53 -20.47 -48.40
CA GLU A 45 -18.78 -19.70 -48.44
C GLU A 45 -18.55 -18.26 -48.90
N ALA A 46 -17.46 -17.60 -48.48
CA ALA A 46 -17.13 -16.25 -48.93
C ALA A 46 -16.75 -16.19 -50.41
N GLN A 47 -16.02 -17.19 -50.91
CA GLN A 47 -15.71 -17.31 -52.34
C GLN A 47 -16.96 -17.56 -53.16
N GLN A 48 -17.83 -18.48 -52.72
CA GLN A 48 -19.09 -18.75 -53.38
C GLN A 48 -19.99 -17.50 -53.38
N ALA A 49 -20.13 -16.82 -52.24
CA ALA A 49 -20.91 -15.58 -52.15
C ALA A 49 -20.35 -14.47 -53.06
N ARG A 50 -19.02 -14.39 -53.21
CA ARG A 50 -18.39 -13.47 -54.15
C ARG A 50 -18.70 -13.85 -55.59
N GLN A 51 -18.61 -15.13 -55.95
CA GLN A 51 -18.92 -15.61 -57.29
C GLN A 51 -20.40 -15.35 -57.62
N ASP A 52 -21.30 -15.66 -56.69
CA ASP A 52 -22.73 -15.36 -56.84
C ASP A 52 -22.99 -13.85 -57.02
N GLN A 53 -22.21 -12.99 -56.37
CA GLN A 53 -22.32 -11.53 -56.55
C GLN A 53 -21.78 -11.07 -57.90
N ILE A 54 -20.67 -11.65 -58.37
CA ILE A 54 -20.13 -11.41 -59.71
C ILE A 54 -21.20 -11.82 -60.73
N ASP A 55 -21.71 -13.04 -60.63
CA ASP A 55 -22.72 -13.59 -61.55
C ASP A 55 -24.03 -12.79 -61.51
N LYS A 56 -24.50 -12.38 -60.31
CA LYS A 56 -25.68 -11.50 -60.17
C LYS A 56 -25.45 -10.10 -60.73
N SER A 57 -24.22 -9.57 -60.65
CA SER A 57 -23.89 -8.25 -61.17
C SER A 57 -23.78 -8.24 -62.69
N ILE A 58 -23.50 -9.39 -63.31
CA ILE A 58 -23.56 -9.60 -64.75
C ILE A 58 -25.01 -9.95 -65.11
N ALA A 59 -25.86 -8.92 -65.17
CA ALA A 59 -27.16 -9.10 -65.76
C ALA A 59 -26.96 -9.24 -67.28
N ALA A 60 -27.21 -10.46 -67.81
CA ALA A 60 -27.47 -10.62 -69.22
C ALA A 60 -28.69 -9.74 -69.53
N THR A 61 -28.44 -8.56 -70.10
CA THR A 61 -29.51 -7.66 -70.51
C THR A 61 -30.01 -8.26 -71.80
N GLY A 62 -30.81 -9.31 -71.65
CA GLY A 62 -31.40 -10.03 -72.76
C GLY A 62 -32.03 -9.01 -73.67
N ILE A 63 -31.54 -9.02 -74.91
CA ILE A 63 -32.05 -8.34 -76.09
C ILE A 63 -33.52 -7.97 -75.83
N LYS A 64 -33.78 -6.72 -75.44
CA LYS A 64 -35.12 -6.15 -75.54
C LYS A 64 -35.38 -6.07 -77.03
N GLY A 65 -35.78 -7.18 -77.63
CA GLY A 65 -36.37 -7.20 -78.95
C GLY A 65 -37.50 -6.18 -78.89
N SER A 66 -37.35 -5.12 -79.68
CA SER A 66 -38.38 -4.13 -79.92
C SER A 66 -39.58 -4.84 -80.57
N ALA A 67 -40.43 -5.45 -79.76
CA ALA A 67 -41.79 -5.75 -80.17
C ALA A 67 -42.58 -4.45 -80.02
N ASP A 68 -42.89 -3.88 -81.17
CA ASP A 68 -43.80 -2.75 -81.38
C ASP A 68 -45.14 -2.99 -80.64
N PRO A 69 -45.66 -2.05 -79.82
CA PRO A 69 -46.93 -2.24 -79.12
C PRO A 69 -48.09 -1.92 -80.06
N THR A 70 -48.66 -2.95 -80.71
CA THR A 70 -49.98 -2.81 -81.34
C THR A 70 -51.07 -3.36 -80.42
N VAL A 71 -52.05 -2.51 -80.17
CA VAL A 71 -53.23 -2.67 -79.31
C VAL A 71 -54.10 -3.87 -79.72
N ALA A 72 -54.51 -4.71 -78.76
CA ALA A 72 -55.86 -5.29 -78.72
C ALA A 72 -56.21 -5.83 -77.33
N THR A 73 -57.35 -5.34 -76.86
CA THR A 73 -58.16 -5.71 -75.70
C THR A 73 -58.66 -7.16 -75.72
N ASP A 74 -58.63 -7.87 -74.58
CA ASP A 74 -59.82 -8.18 -73.75
C ASP A 74 -59.65 -9.41 -72.83
N ASN A 75 -59.96 -9.15 -71.56
CA ASN A 75 -60.82 -9.92 -70.64
C ASN A 75 -60.39 -11.28 -70.02
N ALA A 76 -60.19 -11.20 -68.69
CA ALA A 76 -60.60 -12.09 -67.59
C ALA A 76 -60.23 -13.60 -67.58
N SER A 77 -59.54 -14.03 -66.52
CA SER A 77 -60.18 -14.68 -65.36
C SER A 77 -59.15 -15.18 -64.35
N ALA A 78 -59.51 -15.04 -63.08
CA ALA A 78 -58.71 -15.32 -61.89
C ALA A 78 -58.41 -16.80 -61.66
N ALA A 79 -57.25 -17.07 -61.05
CA ALA A 79 -57.09 -18.12 -60.04
C ALA A 79 -55.83 -17.82 -59.21
N ALA A 80 -56.05 -17.36 -57.97
CA ALA A 80 -55.02 -17.23 -56.96
C ALA A 80 -54.66 -18.61 -56.39
N ALA A 81 -53.37 -18.91 -56.27
CA ALA A 81 -52.88 -19.96 -55.39
C ALA A 81 -51.63 -19.47 -54.67
N ASN A 82 -51.85 -19.30 -53.37
CA ASN A 82 -50.96 -18.83 -52.33
C ASN A 82 -50.25 -20.05 -51.73
N THR A 83 -48.92 -20.14 -51.80
CA THR A 83 -48.16 -21.09 -50.97
C THR A 83 -46.81 -20.50 -50.55
N SER A 84 -46.75 -20.04 -49.31
CA SER A 84 -45.52 -19.96 -48.51
C SER A 84 -44.95 -21.37 -48.28
N PRO A 85 -43.64 -21.55 -48.11
CA PRO A 85 -43.12 -22.70 -47.37
C PRO A 85 -42.85 -22.30 -45.92
N ALA A 86 -43.49 -23.05 -45.04
CA ALA A 86 -43.29 -23.05 -43.61
C ALA A 86 -41.94 -23.65 -43.23
N LEU A 87 -41.32 -23.04 -42.23
CA LEU A 87 -40.23 -23.57 -41.42
C LEU A 87 -40.79 -24.66 -40.48
N GLY A 88 -40.25 -25.87 -40.49
CA GLY A 88 -40.64 -26.90 -39.51
C GLY A 88 -40.00 -28.27 -39.71
N GLY A 89 -38.92 -28.50 -38.96
CA GLY A 89 -38.34 -29.74 -38.41
C GLY A 89 -38.68 -31.13 -38.97
N LEU A 90 -37.65 -31.97 -39.14
CA LEU A 90 -37.38 -33.14 -38.28
C LEU A 90 -36.15 -33.93 -38.76
N MET A 91 -35.33 -34.33 -37.79
CA MET A 91 -34.28 -35.33 -37.95
C MET A 91 -34.90 -36.72 -38.12
N ALA A 92 -34.44 -37.49 -39.12
CA ALA A 92 -34.40 -38.95 -39.11
C ALA A 92 -33.44 -39.41 -40.22
N GLY A 93 -32.51 -40.30 -39.88
CA GLY A 93 -31.51 -40.85 -40.79
C GLY A 93 -32.03 -41.96 -41.70
N ALA A 94 -31.40 -42.09 -42.87
CA ALA A 94 -31.32 -43.28 -43.73
C ALA A 94 -30.19 -43.00 -44.75
N ASP A 95 -29.09 -43.75 -44.73
CA ASP A 95 -28.80 -44.91 -45.60
C ASP A 95 -28.42 -44.51 -47.06
N PRO A 96 -27.14 -44.60 -47.46
CA PRO A 96 -26.71 -44.29 -48.82
C PRO A 96 -26.53 -45.57 -49.64
N SER A 97 -27.58 -46.03 -50.32
CA SER A 97 -27.42 -46.93 -51.47
C SER A 97 -28.66 -46.92 -52.35
N GLN A 98 -28.64 -46.13 -53.43
CA GLN A 98 -29.24 -46.45 -54.73
C GLN A 98 -29.08 -45.29 -55.72
N SER A 99 -28.31 -45.53 -56.78
CA SER A 99 -28.26 -44.69 -57.99
C SER A 99 -29.50 -44.97 -58.86
N PRO A 100 -30.31 -43.96 -59.26
CA PRO A 100 -31.31 -44.14 -60.29
C PRO A 100 -30.70 -43.88 -61.67
N ALA A 101 -30.89 -44.87 -62.56
CA ALA A 101 -30.57 -44.81 -63.98
C ALA A 101 -31.41 -43.72 -64.69
N ALA A 102 -30.73 -42.91 -65.50
CA ALA A 102 -31.34 -41.90 -66.36
C ALA A 102 -32.14 -42.58 -67.47
N GLN A 103 -33.46 -42.37 -67.47
CA GLN A 103 -34.33 -42.66 -68.61
C GLN A 103 -34.27 -41.49 -69.59
N MET A 104 -33.86 -41.78 -70.83
CA MET A 104 -33.93 -40.87 -71.97
C MET A 104 -35.39 -40.62 -72.36
N PRO A 105 -35.84 -39.36 -72.52
CA PRO A 105 -37.09 -39.08 -73.21
C PRO A 105 -36.91 -39.21 -74.73
N GLN A 106 -37.84 -39.92 -75.35
CA GLN A 106 -37.97 -40.11 -76.80
C GLN A 106 -38.20 -38.77 -77.51
N GLN A 107 -37.42 -38.54 -78.58
CA GLN A 107 -37.67 -37.48 -79.56
C GLN A 107 -38.92 -37.83 -80.39
N THR A 108 -39.98 -37.03 -80.25
CA THR A 108 -41.05 -36.97 -81.24
C THR A 108 -40.65 -36.04 -82.37
N ASP A 109 -40.56 -36.63 -83.55
CA ASP A 109 -40.29 -36.01 -84.84
C ASP A 109 -41.54 -35.23 -85.32
N VAL A 110 -41.45 -33.90 -85.41
CA VAL A 110 -42.47 -33.06 -86.05
C VAL A 110 -41.82 -32.22 -87.15
N SER A 111 -41.88 -32.77 -88.37
CA SER A 111 -41.53 -32.08 -89.60
C SER A 111 -42.58 -31.01 -89.92
N ALA A 112 -42.25 -29.73 -89.68
CA ALA A 112 -43.06 -28.58 -90.10
C ALA A 112 -42.23 -27.56 -90.92
N LYS A 113 -42.38 -27.70 -92.23
CA LYS A 113 -42.41 -26.70 -93.31
C LYS A 113 -42.04 -25.23 -92.97
N GLY A 114 -40.81 -24.86 -93.31
CA GLY A 114 -40.47 -23.67 -94.11
C GLY A 114 -40.86 -22.27 -93.61
N SER A 115 -40.02 -21.68 -92.76
CA SER A 115 -39.79 -20.23 -92.66
C SER A 115 -38.41 -20.03 -92.07
N THR A 116 -37.41 -19.65 -92.87
CA THR A 116 -36.05 -19.35 -92.40
C THR A 116 -36.09 -18.11 -91.49
N PRO A 117 -35.88 -18.23 -90.17
CA PRO A 117 -35.78 -17.07 -89.30
C PRO A 117 -34.51 -16.32 -89.67
N GLN A 118 -34.64 -15.04 -89.98
CA GLN A 118 -33.50 -14.14 -90.14
C GLN A 118 -32.93 -13.88 -88.74
N PHE A 119 -32.01 -14.73 -88.29
CA PHE A 119 -31.34 -14.58 -87.00
C PHE A 119 -30.51 -13.29 -87.02
N SER A 120 -30.96 -12.27 -86.28
CA SER A 120 -30.17 -11.07 -86.03
C SER A 120 -28.93 -11.46 -85.22
N THR A 121 -27.74 -11.36 -85.80
CA THR A 121 -26.44 -11.69 -85.18
C THR A 121 -25.92 -10.58 -84.27
N THR A 122 -26.80 -9.87 -83.57
CA THR A 122 -26.38 -8.81 -82.64
C THR A 122 -25.70 -9.49 -81.45
N ALA A 123 -24.40 -9.25 -81.28
CA ALA A 123 -23.64 -9.80 -80.16
C ALA A 123 -24.32 -9.44 -78.83
N PRO A 124 -24.40 -10.36 -77.86
CA PRO A 124 -25.01 -10.08 -76.57
C PRO A 124 -24.26 -8.95 -75.86
N THR A 125 -24.98 -7.90 -75.45
CA THR A 125 -24.46 -6.85 -74.57
C THR A 125 -24.74 -7.21 -73.11
N TYR A 126 -23.76 -7.03 -72.23
CA TYR A 126 -23.87 -7.31 -70.80
C TYR A 126 -23.94 -6.00 -70.02
N ALA A 127 -24.78 -5.92 -68.98
CA ALA A 127 -24.78 -4.77 -68.09
C ALA A 127 -24.19 -5.16 -66.73
N VAL A 128 -23.20 -4.39 -66.28
CA VAL A 128 -22.57 -4.55 -64.96
C VAL A 128 -22.74 -3.26 -64.19
N ASN A 129 -23.49 -3.33 -63.07
CA ASN A 129 -23.83 -2.15 -62.26
C ASN A 129 -24.43 -1.00 -63.10
N GLY A 130 -25.27 -1.33 -64.08
CA GLY A 130 -25.93 -0.36 -64.98
C GLY A 130 -25.03 0.21 -66.09
N LYS A 131 -23.80 -0.27 -66.26
CA LYS A 131 -22.94 0.06 -67.42
C LYS A 131 -22.95 -1.08 -68.42
N GLU A 132 -23.32 -0.78 -69.65
CA GLU A 132 -23.27 -1.74 -70.75
C GLU A 132 -21.82 -1.95 -71.23
N VAL A 133 -21.44 -3.20 -71.42
CA VAL A 133 -20.17 -3.63 -71.98
C VAL A 133 -20.43 -4.69 -73.07
N GLY A 134 -19.68 -4.61 -74.16
CA GLY A 134 -19.93 -5.41 -75.36
C GLY A 134 -19.41 -6.84 -75.31
N ASP A 135 -18.74 -7.24 -74.23
CA ASP A 135 -18.07 -8.53 -74.11
C ASP A 135 -18.14 -9.08 -72.67
N TYR A 136 -18.24 -10.40 -72.55
CA TYR A 136 -18.40 -11.10 -71.28
C TYR A 136 -17.15 -11.02 -70.40
N ASP A 137 -15.94 -11.13 -70.99
CA ASP A 137 -14.70 -11.07 -70.21
C ASP A 137 -14.51 -9.67 -69.62
N THR A 138 -14.88 -8.64 -70.38
CA THR A 138 -14.90 -7.25 -69.88
C THR A 138 -15.96 -7.06 -68.79
N ALA A 139 -17.15 -7.64 -68.94
CA ALA A 139 -18.20 -7.61 -67.92
C ALA A 139 -17.72 -8.25 -66.61
N ARG A 140 -17.13 -9.45 -66.71
CA ARG A 140 -16.57 -10.17 -65.58
C ARG A 140 -15.46 -9.38 -64.89
N ALA A 141 -14.54 -8.78 -65.64
CA ALA A 141 -13.47 -7.96 -65.06
C ALA A 141 -14.00 -6.71 -64.32
N VAL A 142 -15.07 -6.09 -64.81
CA VAL A 142 -15.72 -4.95 -64.12
C VAL A 142 -16.49 -5.43 -62.88
N ALA A 143 -17.20 -6.55 -62.99
CA ALA A 143 -17.93 -7.18 -61.89
C ALA A 143 -16.99 -7.58 -60.75
N GLU A 144 -15.87 -8.24 -61.07
CA GLU A 144 -14.83 -8.66 -60.12
C GLU A 144 -14.20 -7.50 -59.35
N LYS A 145 -14.08 -6.31 -59.97
CA LYS A 145 -13.61 -5.07 -59.32
C LYS A 145 -14.65 -4.45 -58.40
N SER A 146 -15.93 -4.64 -58.69
CA SER A 146 -17.04 -4.08 -57.90
C SER A 146 -17.53 -4.99 -56.78
N ALA A 147 -17.30 -6.29 -56.91
CA ALA A 147 -17.65 -7.26 -55.87
C ALA A 147 -16.83 -6.96 -54.60
N PRO A 148 -17.47 -7.01 -53.41
CA PRO A 148 -16.77 -7.07 -52.14
C PRO A 148 -15.60 -8.04 -52.21
N SER A 149 -14.47 -7.66 -51.63
CA SER A 149 -13.33 -8.56 -51.62
C SER A 149 -13.72 -9.84 -50.87
N THR A 150 -13.18 -10.98 -51.27
CA THR A 150 -13.35 -12.26 -50.54
C THR A 150 -13.04 -12.08 -49.05
N MET A 151 -12.11 -11.18 -48.74
CA MET A 151 -11.77 -10.82 -47.37
C MET A 151 -12.88 -10.09 -46.64
N ASP A 152 -13.52 -9.08 -47.24
CA ASP A 152 -14.60 -8.35 -46.56
C ASP A 152 -15.77 -9.30 -46.24
N LEU A 153 -16.03 -10.26 -47.12
CA LEU A 153 -16.98 -11.34 -46.88
C LEU A 153 -16.52 -12.31 -45.79
N PHE A 154 -15.23 -12.68 -45.75
CA PHE A 154 -14.68 -13.51 -44.68
C PHE A 154 -14.75 -12.81 -43.32
N ILE A 155 -14.39 -11.52 -43.21
CA ILE A 155 -14.54 -10.76 -41.95
C ILE A 155 -16.01 -10.77 -41.54
N LYS A 156 -16.91 -10.48 -42.48
CA LYS A 156 -18.35 -10.39 -42.19
C LYS A 156 -18.97 -11.74 -41.78
N ASN A 157 -18.51 -12.84 -42.36
CA ASN A 157 -19.16 -14.15 -42.21
C ASN A 157 -18.42 -15.10 -41.26
N SER A 158 -17.09 -15.09 -41.27
CA SER A 158 -16.26 -16.08 -40.56
C SER A 158 -15.82 -15.59 -39.18
N VAL A 159 -15.46 -14.31 -39.03
CA VAL A 159 -15.04 -13.77 -37.72
C VAL A 159 -16.12 -13.97 -36.65
N PRO A 160 -17.42 -13.69 -36.90
CA PRO A 160 -18.47 -13.96 -35.91
C PRO A 160 -18.65 -15.46 -35.60
N LYS A 161 -18.44 -16.35 -36.57
CA LYS A 161 -18.55 -17.81 -36.36
C LYS A 161 -17.43 -18.32 -35.45
N VAL A 162 -16.21 -17.82 -35.61
CA VAL A 162 -15.08 -18.18 -34.74
C VAL A 162 -15.30 -17.63 -33.33
N ALA A 163 -15.77 -16.39 -33.18
CA ALA A 163 -16.16 -15.83 -31.89
C ALA A 163 -17.25 -16.68 -31.21
N ALA A 164 -18.27 -17.09 -31.97
CA ALA A 164 -19.34 -17.96 -31.49
C ALA A 164 -18.82 -19.34 -31.07
N ALA A 165 -17.82 -19.89 -31.76
CA ALA A 165 -17.16 -21.14 -31.37
C ALA A 165 -16.43 -21.01 -30.01
N TYR A 166 -15.69 -19.91 -29.79
CA TYR A 166 -15.08 -19.65 -28.48
C TYR A 166 -16.13 -19.46 -27.38
N LEU A 167 -17.25 -18.80 -27.67
CA LEU A 167 -18.37 -18.70 -26.72
C LEU A 167 -18.99 -20.07 -26.40
N ALA A 168 -19.16 -20.93 -27.40
CA ALA A 168 -19.67 -22.28 -27.21
C ALA A 168 -18.72 -23.16 -26.36
N GLN A 169 -17.42 -22.87 -26.38
CA GLN A 169 -16.41 -23.48 -25.52
C GLN A 169 -16.40 -22.90 -24.09
N GLY A 170 -17.20 -21.88 -23.81
CA GLY A 170 -17.23 -21.17 -22.53
C GLY A 170 -16.11 -20.14 -22.35
N ASP A 171 -15.34 -19.84 -23.39
CA ASP A 171 -14.25 -18.87 -23.35
C ASP A 171 -14.70 -17.50 -23.90
N ALA A 172 -15.55 -16.82 -23.12
CA ALA A 172 -16.08 -15.51 -23.49
C ALA A 172 -14.99 -14.43 -23.62
N GLN A 173 -13.93 -14.52 -22.81
CA GLN A 173 -12.82 -13.57 -22.88
C GLN A 173 -12.04 -13.73 -24.19
N LYS A 174 -11.75 -14.96 -24.61
CA LYS A 174 -11.09 -15.20 -25.90
C LYS A 174 -11.97 -14.86 -27.08
N ALA A 175 -13.28 -15.07 -26.99
CA ALA A 175 -14.23 -14.62 -28.01
C ALA A 175 -14.21 -13.10 -28.20
N GLN A 176 -14.19 -12.34 -27.10
CA GLN A 176 -14.06 -10.88 -27.16
C GLN A 176 -12.69 -10.48 -27.71
N ALA A 177 -11.60 -11.08 -27.21
CA ALA A 177 -10.25 -10.81 -27.70
C ALA A 177 -10.10 -11.10 -29.20
N TRP A 178 -10.78 -12.13 -29.71
CA TRP A 178 -10.81 -12.44 -31.14
C TRP A 178 -11.51 -11.34 -31.95
N ASN A 179 -12.66 -10.83 -31.48
CA ASN A 179 -13.34 -9.72 -32.15
C ASN A 179 -12.48 -8.45 -32.14
N ASP A 180 -11.92 -8.10 -30.98
CA ASP A 180 -11.05 -6.93 -30.83
C ASP A 180 -9.80 -7.07 -31.70
N TRP A 181 -9.20 -8.25 -31.76
CA TRP A 181 -8.06 -8.56 -32.62
C TRP A 181 -8.44 -8.44 -34.10
N ALA A 182 -9.55 -9.05 -34.52
CA ALA A 182 -10.03 -9.00 -35.90
C ALA A 182 -10.40 -7.58 -36.34
N ASP A 183 -10.79 -6.71 -35.41
CA ASP A 183 -11.16 -5.33 -35.71
C ASP A 183 -10.00 -4.37 -35.91
N GLN A 184 -8.81 -4.70 -35.42
CA GLN A 184 -7.61 -3.88 -35.59
C GLN A 184 -7.22 -3.77 -37.07
N THR A 185 -6.97 -2.54 -37.54
CA THR A 185 -6.61 -2.25 -38.94
C THR A 185 -5.43 -3.09 -39.44
N LYS A 186 -4.39 -3.28 -38.63
CA LYS A 186 -3.23 -4.11 -38.98
C LYS A 186 -3.64 -5.56 -39.23
N ASN A 187 -4.49 -6.12 -38.37
CA ASN A 187 -4.94 -7.52 -38.48
C ASN A 187 -5.92 -7.68 -39.65
N LYS A 188 -6.77 -6.69 -39.94
CA LYS A 188 -7.57 -6.67 -41.17
C LYS A 188 -6.71 -6.74 -42.43
N GLN A 189 -5.62 -5.98 -42.47
CA GLN A 189 -4.68 -6.04 -43.59
C GLN A 189 -3.94 -7.38 -43.65
N HIS A 190 -3.53 -7.93 -42.50
CA HIS A 190 -2.93 -9.26 -42.42
C HIS A 190 -3.87 -10.34 -42.97
N MET A 191 -5.11 -10.40 -42.47
CA MET A 191 -6.07 -11.37 -42.95
C MET A 191 -6.33 -11.19 -44.46
N ARG A 192 -6.38 -9.94 -44.97
CA ARG A 192 -6.52 -9.65 -46.40
C ARG A 192 -5.38 -10.23 -47.22
N THR A 193 -4.13 -10.00 -46.82
CA THR A 193 -2.97 -10.55 -47.53
C THR A 193 -2.95 -12.08 -47.46
N TRP A 194 -3.37 -12.67 -46.34
CA TRP A 194 -3.51 -14.13 -46.20
C TRP A 194 -4.58 -14.71 -47.11
N ALA A 195 -5.76 -14.08 -47.18
CA ALA A 195 -6.82 -14.52 -48.08
C ALA A 195 -6.41 -14.42 -49.56
N GLN A 196 -5.63 -13.39 -49.92
CA GLN A 196 -5.04 -13.27 -51.27
C GLN A 196 -4.05 -14.40 -51.55
N ALA A 197 -3.19 -14.75 -50.58
CA ALA A 197 -2.28 -15.89 -50.71
C ALA A 197 -3.05 -17.21 -50.90
N TYR A 198 -4.11 -17.42 -50.11
CA TYR A 198 -4.95 -18.61 -50.19
C TYR A 198 -5.64 -18.75 -51.54
N GLN A 199 -6.24 -17.66 -52.02
CA GLN A 199 -6.91 -17.64 -53.31
C GLN A 199 -5.92 -17.88 -54.46
N ALA A 200 -4.73 -17.26 -54.43
CA ALA A 200 -3.70 -17.50 -55.43
C ALA A 200 -3.24 -18.96 -55.44
N ALA A 201 -3.04 -19.56 -54.26
CA ALA A 201 -2.68 -20.97 -54.12
C ALA A 201 -3.76 -21.90 -54.70
N GLN A 202 -5.04 -21.63 -54.42
CA GLN A 202 -6.16 -22.40 -54.99
C GLN A 202 -6.28 -22.24 -56.52
N ALA A 203 -5.91 -21.09 -57.06
CA ALA A 203 -5.89 -20.85 -58.50
C ALA A 203 -4.68 -21.49 -59.21
N GLY A 204 -3.75 -22.11 -58.46
CA GLY A 204 -2.49 -22.64 -58.98
C GLY A 204 -1.42 -21.56 -59.26
N ASP A 205 -1.69 -20.29 -58.92
CA ASP A 205 -0.73 -19.19 -59.02
C ASP A 205 0.17 -19.15 -57.77
N MET A 206 1.08 -20.12 -57.70
CA MET A 206 2.00 -20.25 -56.58
C MET A 206 2.95 -19.05 -56.44
N GLY A 207 3.30 -18.38 -57.54
CA GLY A 207 4.15 -17.19 -57.50
C GLY A 207 3.51 -16.08 -56.69
N THR A 208 2.26 -15.73 -57.01
CA THR A 208 1.50 -14.74 -56.24
C THR A 208 1.24 -15.21 -54.81
N ALA A 209 0.98 -16.51 -54.59
CA ALA A 209 0.80 -17.04 -53.24
C ALA A 209 2.05 -16.82 -52.38
N VAL A 210 3.23 -17.20 -52.86
CA VAL A 210 4.52 -17.01 -52.15
C VAL A 210 4.75 -15.54 -51.86
N ASP A 211 4.51 -14.65 -52.83
CA ASP A 211 4.70 -13.21 -52.68
C ASP A 211 3.89 -12.63 -51.52
N LYS A 212 2.63 -13.04 -51.42
CA LYS A 212 1.74 -12.64 -50.34
C LYS A 212 2.15 -13.26 -49.01
N MET A 213 2.62 -14.50 -49.00
CA MET A 213 3.13 -15.17 -47.80
C MET A 213 4.41 -14.53 -47.26
N VAL A 214 5.32 -14.14 -48.14
CA VAL A 214 6.54 -13.42 -47.78
C VAL A 214 6.22 -12.05 -47.18
N SER A 215 5.29 -11.30 -47.78
CA SER A 215 4.79 -10.05 -47.19
C SER A 215 4.16 -10.29 -45.82
N LEU A 216 3.30 -11.32 -45.68
CA LEU A 216 2.69 -11.65 -44.39
C LEU A 216 3.72 -11.92 -43.30
N TYR A 217 4.74 -12.70 -43.62
CA TYR A 217 5.82 -13.04 -42.71
C TYR A 217 6.59 -11.78 -42.29
N ASN A 218 7.14 -11.03 -43.26
CA ASN A 218 7.96 -9.85 -42.98
C ASN A 218 7.21 -8.73 -42.25
N ASP A 219 5.91 -8.55 -42.52
CA ASP A 219 5.12 -7.44 -41.94
C ASP A 219 4.58 -7.75 -40.53
N ASN A 220 4.47 -9.03 -40.16
CA ASN A 220 3.71 -9.44 -38.97
C ASN A 220 4.43 -10.39 -38.03
N VAL A 221 5.48 -11.07 -38.48
CA VAL A 221 6.28 -11.96 -37.62
C VAL A 221 7.52 -11.21 -37.18
N ASP A 222 7.59 -10.89 -35.88
CA ASP A 222 8.77 -10.30 -35.24
C ASP A 222 9.53 -11.41 -34.49
N ASP A 223 10.16 -12.30 -35.26
CA ASP A 223 11.06 -13.34 -34.77
C ASP A 223 12.54 -12.99 -35.01
N GLY A 224 12.80 -11.79 -35.54
CA GLY A 224 14.12 -11.34 -35.92
C GLY A 224 14.65 -12.05 -37.17
N ILE A 225 13.79 -12.68 -37.98
CA ILE A 225 14.13 -13.27 -39.26
C ILE A 225 13.34 -12.54 -40.35
N SER A 226 13.99 -12.26 -41.47
CA SER A 226 13.37 -11.62 -42.64
C SER A 226 13.63 -12.44 -43.88
N VAL A 227 12.64 -12.52 -44.77
CA VAL A 227 12.80 -13.14 -46.08
C VAL A 227 13.47 -12.13 -47.02
N THR A 228 14.65 -12.47 -47.53
CA THR A 228 15.47 -11.63 -48.42
C THR A 228 15.34 -12.02 -49.89
N SER A 229 15.05 -13.27 -50.20
CA SER A 229 14.91 -13.74 -51.58
C SER A 229 13.89 -14.86 -51.72
N LYS A 230 13.35 -15.01 -52.94
CA LYS A 230 12.45 -16.08 -53.33
C LYS A 230 12.78 -16.47 -54.77
N ASN A 231 13.26 -17.69 -54.97
CA ASN A 231 13.60 -18.20 -56.30
C ASN A 231 12.83 -19.49 -56.55
N LEU A 232 12.11 -19.58 -57.67
CA LEU A 232 11.52 -20.83 -58.12
C LEU A 232 12.60 -21.63 -58.85
N VAL A 233 12.98 -22.78 -58.29
CA VAL A 233 13.98 -23.67 -58.87
C VAL A 233 13.27 -24.92 -59.37
N LYS A 234 13.63 -25.33 -60.59
CA LYS A 234 13.19 -26.61 -61.16
C LYS A 234 14.30 -27.63 -60.98
N ASP A 235 13.99 -28.70 -60.27
CA ASP A 235 14.91 -29.80 -60.03
C ASP A 235 15.07 -30.68 -61.28
N GLN A 236 16.09 -31.54 -61.25
CA GLN A 236 16.40 -32.47 -62.35
C GLN A 236 15.27 -33.47 -62.61
N ASP A 237 14.47 -33.79 -61.61
CA ASP A 237 13.28 -34.67 -61.72
C ASP A 237 12.06 -33.96 -62.32
N GLY A 238 12.18 -32.66 -62.62
CA GLY A 238 11.12 -31.83 -63.15
C GLY A 238 10.16 -31.28 -62.10
N SER A 239 10.34 -31.62 -60.81
CA SER A 239 9.65 -30.97 -59.71
C SER A 239 10.13 -29.54 -59.52
N THR A 240 9.30 -28.71 -58.88
CA THR A 240 9.61 -27.30 -58.64
C THR A 240 9.49 -26.98 -57.15
N HIS A 241 10.52 -26.35 -56.59
CA HIS A 241 10.54 -25.87 -55.22
C HIS A 241 10.91 -24.39 -55.17
N TYR A 242 10.58 -23.74 -54.06
CA TYR A 242 11.01 -22.39 -53.77
C TYR A 242 12.25 -22.42 -52.88
N GLU A 243 13.31 -21.74 -53.31
CA GLU A 243 14.46 -21.37 -52.49
C GLU A 243 14.16 -20.01 -51.85
N ILE A 244 13.83 -20.03 -50.56
CA ILE A 244 13.55 -18.84 -49.76
C ILE A 244 14.82 -18.45 -49.01
N GLY A 245 15.39 -17.28 -49.34
CA GLY A 245 16.49 -16.69 -48.58
C GLY A 245 15.98 -16.03 -47.32
N LEU A 246 16.57 -16.39 -46.19
CA LEU A 246 16.24 -15.90 -44.86
C LEU A 246 17.46 -15.20 -44.27
N LYS A 247 17.22 -14.12 -43.53
CA LYS A 247 18.26 -13.34 -42.84
C LYS A 247 17.85 -13.07 -41.41
N ASP A 248 18.69 -13.48 -40.47
CA ASP A 248 18.47 -13.17 -39.05
C ASP A 248 18.88 -11.74 -38.69
N SER A 249 18.52 -11.32 -37.48
CA SER A 249 18.87 -10.01 -36.89
C SER A 249 20.38 -9.80 -36.71
N LYS A 250 21.20 -10.85 -36.78
CA LYS A 250 22.67 -10.78 -36.73
C LYS A 250 23.30 -10.68 -38.12
N GLY A 251 22.48 -10.73 -39.16
CA GLY A 251 22.91 -10.67 -40.56
C GLY A 251 23.36 -12.01 -41.15
N ASN A 252 23.15 -13.13 -40.45
CA ASN A 252 23.41 -14.45 -41.02
C ASN A 252 22.31 -14.77 -42.05
N GLU A 253 22.75 -15.18 -43.23
CA GLU A 253 21.86 -15.52 -44.34
C GLU A 253 21.90 -17.02 -44.60
N TRP A 254 20.73 -17.64 -44.77
CA TRP A 254 20.61 -19.04 -45.21
C TRP A 254 19.44 -19.20 -46.16
N THR A 255 19.48 -20.26 -46.97
CA THR A 255 18.40 -20.58 -47.91
C THR A 255 17.65 -21.82 -47.43
N GLN A 256 16.33 -21.76 -47.44
CA GLN A 256 15.46 -22.90 -47.17
C GLN A 256 14.75 -23.32 -48.44
N LYS A 257 14.84 -24.62 -48.76
CA LYS A 257 14.07 -25.23 -49.83
C LYS A 257 12.68 -25.60 -49.31
N ILE A 258 11.65 -25.12 -49.99
CA ILE A 258 10.26 -25.38 -49.63
C ILE A 258 9.49 -25.78 -50.88
N ASP A 259 9.00 -27.01 -50.89
CA ASP A 259 8.12 -27.50 -51.96
C ASP A 259 6.78 -26.77 -51.94
N GLN A 260 6.12 -26.65 -53.09
CA GLN A 260 4.82 -25.98 -53.19
C GLN A 260 3.78 -26.52 -52.21
N ARG A 261 3.73 -27.84 -52.05
CA ARG A 261 2.84 -28.51 -51.10
C ARG A 261 3.17 -28.11 -49.67
N THR A 262 4.44 -28.16 -49.30
CA THR A 262 4.93 -27.78 -47.97
C THR A 262 4.66 -26.31 -47.69
N LEU A 263 4.80 -25.43 -48.69
CA LEU A 263 4.49 -24.01 -48.55
C LEU A 263 3.01 -23.78 -48.26
N ILE A 264 2.11 -24.50 -48.96
CA ILE A 264 0.68 -24.41 -48.68
C ILE A 264 0.39 -24.97 -47.29
N GLU A 265 0.85 -26.19 -46.99
CA GLU A 265 0.54 -26.85 -45.72
C GLU A 265 1.11 -26.09 -44.51
N GLN A 266 2.38 -25.68 -44.55
CA GLN A 266 3.07 -25.04 -43.42
C GLN A 266 2.89 -23.53 -43.43
N GLY A 267 3.04 -22.89 -44.58
CA GLY A 267 2.87 -21.45 -44.71
C GLY A 267 1.44 -21.07 -44.38
N MET A 268 0.46 -21.60 -45.11
CA MET A 268 -0.93 -21.15 -44.97
C MET A 268 -1.49 -21.47 -43.60
N ALA A 269 -1.16 -22.64 -43.03
CA ALA A 269 -1.63 -23.02 -41.70
C ALA A 269 -0.83 -22.39 -40.55
N GLY A 270 0.43 -22.00 -40.78
CA GLY A 270 1.26 -21.33 -39.77
C GLY A 270 1.03 -19.83 -39.70
N LEU A 271 0.70 -19.21 -40.83
CA LEU A 271 0.40 -17.78 -40.95
C LEU A 271 -1.10 -17.49 -41.02
N SER A 272 -1.95 -18.47 -40.73
CA SER A 272 -3.40 -18.25 -40.71
C SER A 272 -3.82 -17.33 -39.56
N PRO A 273 -4.93 -16.58 -39.76
CA PRO A 273 -5.43 -15.65 -38.75
C PRO A 273 -5.67 -16.28 -37.37
N ASP A 274 -6.13 -17.53 -37.29
CA ASP A 274 -6.27 -18.25 -36.02
C ASP A 274 -4.93 -18.42 -35.31
N LYS A 275 -3.89 -18.88 -36.01
CA LYS A 275 -2.58 -19.10 -35.37
C LYS A 275 -1.94 -17.81 -34.91
N GLN A 276 -2.07 -16.75 -35.69
CA GLN A 276 -1.59 -15.43 -35.29
C GLN A 276 -2.34 -14.91 -34.06
N PHE A 277 -3.67 -15.02 -34.05
CA PHE A 277 -4.45 -14.69 -32.86
C PHE A 277 -4.03 -15.53 -31.65
N GLU A 278 -3.94 -16.84 -31.77
CA GLU A 278 -3.55 -17.73 -30.66
C GLU A 278 -2.16 -17.38 -30.12
N MET A 279 -1.21 -17.03 -31.00
CA MET A 279 0.12 -16.56 -30.58
C MET A 279 0.06 -15.23 -29.84
N VAL A 280 -0.66 -14.24 -30.35
CA VAL A 280 -0.80 -12.92 -29.71
C VAL A 280 -1.55 -13.05 -28.39
N TYR A 281 -2.66 -13.79 -28.37
CA TYR A 281 -3.47 -14.06 -27.19
C TYR A 281 -2.62 -14.75 -26.12
N LYS A 282 -1.88 -15.80 -26.47
CA LYS A 282 -0.99 -16.50 -25.54
C LYS A 282 0.10 -15.58 -24.97
N ARG A 283 0.75 -14.77 -25.82
CA ARG A 283 1.76 -13.78 -25.35
C ARG A 283 1.13 -12.77 -24.39
N GLN A 284 -0.08 -12.32 -24.68
CA GLN A 284 -0.81 -11.40 -23.84
C GLN A 284 -1.18 -12.03 -22.50
N THR A 285 -1.72 -13.25 -22.49
CA THR A 285 -2.05 -13.99 -21.26
C THR A 285 -0.81 -14.28 -20.43
N ASP A 286 0.30 -14.68 -21.06
CA ASP A 286 1.56 -14.93 -20.36
C ASP A 286 2.11 -13.63 -19.74
N ALA A 287 2.00 -12.51 -20.46
CA ALA A 287 2.38 -11.19 -19.95
C ALA A 287 1.45 -10.69 -18.82
N ASP A 288 0.15 -10.99 -18.88
CA ASP A 288 -0.81 -10.69 -17.81
C ASP A 288 -0.52 -11.51 -16.56
N VAL A 289 -0.25 -12.82 -16.71
CA VAL A 289 0.16 -13.70 -15.61
C VAL A 289 1.46 -13.24 -14.99
N ALA A 290 2.46 -12.86 -15.80
CA ALA A 290 3.73 -12.33 -15.31
C ALA A 290 3.54 -11.02 -14.55
N ARG A 291 2.70 -10.10 -15.06
CA ARG A 291 2.37 -8.84 -14.38
C ARG A 291 1.61 -9.07 -13.07
N ALA A 292 0.65 -9.99 -13.06
CA ALA A 292 -0.10 -10.35 -11.86
C ALA A 292 0.82 -10.95 -10.80
N LYS A 293 1.76 -11.82 -11.21
CA LYS A 293 2.76 -12.40 -10.31
C LYS A 293 3.70 -11.33 -9.73
N ALA A 294 4.22 -10.44 -10.57
CA ALA A 294 5.08 -9.33 -10.11
C ALA A 294 4.33 -8.40 -9.13
N ALA A 295 3.07 -8.08 -9.41
CA ALA A 295 2.25 -7.28 -8.50
C ALA A 295 1.97 -8.00 -7.17
N ALA A 296 1.77 -9.32 -7.19
CA ALA A 296 1.59 -10.11 -5.98
C ALA A 296 2.87 -10.19 -5.13
N GLU A 297 4.04 -10.27 -5.77
CA GLU A 297 5.35 -10.23 -5.12
C GLU A 297 5.63 -8.86 -4.51
N GLU A 298 5.37 -7.77 -5.24
CA GLU A 298 5.48 -6.41 -4.71
C GLU A 298 4.54 -6.19 -3.50
N ALA A 299 3.29 -6.66 -3.59
CA ALA A 299 2.35 -6.59 -2.47
C ALA A 299 2.78 -7.45 -1.27
N HIS A 300 3.50 -8.55 -1.51
CA HIS A 300 4.11 -9.33 -0.44
C HIS A 300 5.25 -8.55 0.24
N ASP A 301 6.14 -7.94 -0.54
CA ASP A 301 7.28 -7.18 -0.02
C ASP A 301 6.83 -5.94 0.76
N GLN A 302 5.81 -5.24 0.28
CA GLN A 302 5.20 -4.13 1.03
C GLN A 302 4.63 -4.60 2.38
N ARG A 303 4.03 -5.79 2.45
CA ARG A 303 3.53 -6.37 3.71
C ARG A 303 4.68 -6.77 4.64
N VAL A 304 5.75 -7.34 4.12
CA VAL A 304 6.95 -7.69 4.91
C VAL A 304 7.60 -6.43 5.46
N PHE A 305 7.85 -5.43 4.60
CA PHE A 305 8.40 -4.14 4.99
C PHE A 305 7.52 -3.45 6.05
N GLY A 306 6.20 -3.45 5.87
CA GLY A 306 5.27 -2.92 6.86
C GLY A 306 5.30 -3.67 8.20
N ARG A 307 5.52 -4.98 8.20
CA ARG A 307 5.73 -5.76 9.44
C ARG A 307 7.05 -5.42 10.11
N ASP A 308 8.12 -5.23 9.34
CA ASP A 308 9.44 -4.92 9.90
C ASP A 308 9.52 -3.50 10.44
N ILE A 309 8.89 -2.51 9.80
CA ILE A 309 8.70 -1.17 10.40
C ILE A 309 7.95 -1.26 11.72
N LYS A 310 6.86 -2.06 11.79
CA LYS A 310 6.12 -2.25 13.04
C LYS A 310 6.99 -2.89 14.12
N LYS A 311 7.82 -3.90 13.78
CA LYS A 311 8.77 -4.50 14.73
C LYS A 311 9.80 -3.49 15.22
N ILE A 312 10.39 -2.69 14.33
CA ILE A 312 11.33 -1.63 14.70
C ILE A 312 10.65 -0.61 15.62
N GLY A 313 9.42 -0.20 15.31
CA GLY A 313 8.65 0.70 16.16
C GLY A 313 8.33 0.12 17.55
N VAL A 314 8.02 -1.18 17.63
CA VAL A 314 7.84 -1.89 18.91
C VAL A 314 9.16 -1.96 19.69
N GLN A 315 10.27 -2.32 19.04
CA GLN A 315 11.59 -2.36 19.68
C GLN A 315 12.03 -0.99 20.19
N ALA A 316 11.78 0.08 19.42
CA ALA A 316 12.06 1.45 19.85
C ALA A 316 11.26 1.82 21.10
N LYS A 317 9.97 1.46 21.15
CA LYS A 317 9.13 1.68 22.36
C LYS A 317 9.58 0.84 23.55
N VAL A 318 9.99 -0.42 23.33
CA VAL A 318 10.54 -1.26 24.40
C VAL A 318 11.80 -0.64 24.96
N LYS A 319 12.71 -0.18 24.10
CA LYS A 319 13.93 0.51 24.51
C LYS A 319 13.64 1.81 25.26
N GLU A 320 12.66 2.59 24.82
CA GLU A 320 12.22 3.80 25.53
C GLU A 320 11.69 3.49 26.94
N VAL A 321 10.92 2.41 27.09
CA VAL A 321 10.43 1.94 28.40
C VAL A 321 11.58 1.44 29.28
N GLU A 322 12.54 0.71 28.71
CA GLU A 322 13.74 0.26 29.42
C GLU A 322 14.60 1.43 29.89
N ASP A 323 14.83 2.43 29.03
CA ASP A 323 15.59 3.63 29.36
C ASP A 323 14.89 4.45 30.45
N LYS A 324 13.55 4.61 30.37
CA LYS A 324 12.74 5.25 31.42
C LYS A 324 12.86 4.51 32.75
N ARG A 325 12.76 3.17 32.73
CA ARG A 325 12.86 2.35 33.94
C ARG A 325 14.28 2.41 34.53
N ALA A 326 15.32 2.40 33.70
CA ALA A 326 16.71 2.58 34.15
C ALA A 326 16.93 3.97 34.78
N HIS A 327 16.31 5.01 34.24
CA HIS A 327 16.36 6.35 34.80
C HIS A 327 15.63 6.43 36.15
N GLU A 328 14.46 5.80 36.28
CA GLU A 328 13.74 5.69 37.56
C GLU A 328 14.57 4.96 38.61
N TYR A 329 15.19 3.82 38.26
CA TYR A 329 16.08 3.10 39.17
C TYR A 329 17.26 3.94 39.65
N LYS A 330 17.89 4.72 38.76
CA LYS A 330 18.98 5.64 39.15
C LYS A 330 18.48 6.74 40.10
N LYS A 331 17.30 7.29 39.84
CA LYS A 331 16.70 8.31 40.70
C LYS A 331 16.39 7.76 42.09
N ASP A 332 15.88 6.54 42.18
CA ASP A 332 15.62 5.86 43.44
C ASP A 332 16.93 5.54 44.19
N GLU A 333 17.98 5.13 43.48
CA GLU A 333 19.31 4.91 44.06
C GLU A 333 19.92 6.21 44.60
N GLU A 334 19.81 7.31 43.87
CA GLU A 334 20.25 8.64 44.32
C GLU A 334 19.44 9.14 45.53
N ALA A 335 18.12 8.94 45.52
CA ALA A 335 17.26 9.28 46.66
C ALA A 335 17.60 8.44 47.90
N GLN A 336 17.92 7.16 47.73
CA GLN A 336 18.40 6.32 48.82
C GLN A 336 19.76 6.80 49.34
N LYS A 337 20.71 7.13 48.46
CA LYS A 337 22.02 7.69 48.86
C LYS A 337 21.85 8.98 49.65
N GLN A 338 21.03 9.91 49.16
CA GLN A 338 20.70 11.15 49.89
C GLN A 338 20.05 10.86 51.24
N GLY A 339 19.11 9.91 51.30
CA GLY A 339 18.49 9.49 52.56
C GLY A 339 19.50 8.91 53.55
N PHE A 340 20.47 8.12 53.09
CA PHE A 340 21.56 7.61 53.92
C PHE A 340 22.51 8.72 54.39
N GLU A 341 22.84 9.69 53.54
CA GLU A 341 23.67 10.84 53.92
C GLU A 341 22.99 11.69 54.99
N ILE A 342 21.71 12.02 54.80
CA ILE A 342 20.91 12.76 55.80
C ILE A 342 20.87 11.98 57.12
N ALA A 343 20.54 10.69 57.09
CA ALA A 343 20.50 9.86 58.31
C ALA A 343 21.87 9.66 58.98
N ARG A 344 22.97 9.83 58.23
CA ARG A 344 24.33 9.81 58.78
C ARG A 344 24.66 11.15 59.44
N ASP A 345 24.31 12.25 58.80
CA ASP A 345 24.56 13.60 59.29
C ASP A 345 23.69 13.89 60.53
N ASP A 346 22.43 13.45 60.56
CA ASP A 346 21.56 13.51 61.74
C ASP A 346 22.17 12.75 62.93
N ARG A 347 22.68 11.53 62.69
CA ARG A 347 23.37 10.76 63.74
C ARG A 347 24.65 11.44 64.21
N LYS A 348 25.38 12.10 63.31
CA LYS A 348 26.59 12.84 63.66
C LYS A 348 26.25 14.06 64.51
N ALA A 349 25.23 14.83 64.12
CA ALA A 349 24.74 15.98 64.87
C ALA A 349 24.23 15.57 66.26
N GLN A 350 23.48 14.46 66.35
CA GLN A 350 23.01 13.92 67.62
C GLN A 350 24.16 13.49 68.53
N ASN A 351 25.16 12.80 67.98
CA ASN A 351 26.36 12.43 68.73
C ASN A 351 27.17 13.66 69.19
N GLU A 352 27.26 14.71 68.37
CA GLU A 352 27.92 15.97 68.75
C GLU A 352 27.16 16.68 69.87
N SER A 353 25.83 16.75 69.79
CA SER A 353 24.96 17.29 70.85
C SER A 353 25.14 16.53 72.17
N ASP A 354 25.09 15.20 72.13
CA ASP A 354 25.29 14.35 73.32
C ASP A 354 26.68 14.54 73.94
N LEU A 355 27.69 14.82 73.11
CA LEU A 355 29.05 15.11 73.57
C LEU A 355 29.16 16.49 74.19
N GLU A 356 28.45 17.48 73.64
CA GLU A 356 28.39 18.84 74.15
C GLU A 356 27.62 18.91 75.48
N ASP A 357 26.52 18.17 75.59
CA ASP A 357 25.74 18.03 76.84
C ASP A 357 26.56 17.33 77.94
N LYS A 358 27.34 16.31 77.59
CA LYS A 358 28.27 15.68 78.55
C LYS A 358 29.39 16.65 78.98
N LYS A 359 29.91 17.45 78.05
CA LYS A 359 30.93 18.46 78.36
C LYS A 359 30.36 19.60 79.22
N SER A 360 29.15 20.06 78.95
CA SER A 360 28.49 21.10 79.73
C SER A 360 28.13 20.60 81.14
N GLY A 361 27.68 19.35 81.26
CA GLY A 361 27.47 18.69 82.55
C GLY A 361 28.76 18.60 83.37
N ASN A 362 29.87 18.22 82.74
CA ASN A 362 31.17 18.17 83.42
C ASN A 362 31.67 19.57 83.85
N ARG A 363 31.49 20.60 83.01
CA ARG A 363 31.86 21.98 83.34
C ARG A 363 31.04 22.53 84.50
N MET A 364 29.73 22.27 84.53
CA MET A 364 28.89 22.67 85.67
C MET A 364 29.29 21.98 86.97
N ALA A 365 29.69 20.70 86.94
CA ALA A 365 30.20 20.02 88.11
C ALA A 365 31.54 20.60 88.60
N GLU A 366 32.41 20.98 87.67
CA GLU A 366 33.71 21.60 87.98
C GLU A 366 33.55 23.00 88.56
N ASP A 367 32.68 23.83 87.98
CA ASP A 367 32.36 25.18 88.48
C ASP A 367 31.69 25.13 89.86
N ASN A 368 30.79 24.17 90.09
CA ASN A 368 30.13 24.01 91.38
C ASN A 368 31.12 23.59 92.48
N ASN A 369 32.04 22.67 92.16
CA ASN A 369 33.12 22.29 93.07
C ASN A 369 34.07 23.46 93.36
N LYS A 370 34.42 24.24 92.33
CA LYS A 370 35.28 25.42 92.48
C LYS A 370 34.63 26.49 93.34
N ALA A 371 33.34 26.78 93.11
CA ALA A 371 32.57 27.71 93.93
C ALA A 371 32.47 27.24 95.39
N GLN A 372 32.30 25.93 95.65
CA GLN A 372 32.26 25.39 97.00
C GLN A 372 33.60 25.56 97.75
N VAL A 373 34.72 25.39 97.04
CA VAL A 373 36.07 25.60 97.60
C VAL A 373 36.36 27.09 97.85
N GLU A 374 35.94 27.98 96.94
CA GLU A 374 36.10 29.44 97.11
C GLU A 374 35.25 29.99 98.25
N VAL A 375 33.99 29.55 98.40
CA VAL A 375 33.13 29.94 99.54
C VAL A 375 33.74 29.47 100.86
N SER A 376 34.32 28.27 100.89
CA SER A 376 34.98 27.73 102.09
C SER A 376 36.22 28.53 102.48
N THR A 377 37.03 28.94 101.50
CA THR A 377 38.28 29.68 101.74
C THR A 377 38.05 31.17 102.02
N LEU A 378 37.08 31.81 101.37
CA LEU A 378 36.69 33.20 101.66
C LEU A 378 35.97 33.31 103.00
N GLY A 379 35.09 32.36 103.33
CA GLY A 379 34.42 32.29 104.64
C GLY A 379 35.41 32.10 105.79
N ALA A 380 36.46 31.29 105.59
CA ALA A 380 37.53 31.12 106.59
C ALA A 380 38.38 32.39 106.77
N LYS A 381 38.74 33.08 105.67
CA LYS A 381 39.51 34.33 105.73
C LYS A 381 38.75 35.48 106.41
N GLU A 382 37.47 35.66 106.10
CA GLU A 382 36.69 36.74 106.72
C GLU A 382 36.38 36.46 108.19
N LYS A 383 36.09 35.21 108.58
CA LYS A 383 35.98 34.84 109.99
C LYS A 383 37.27 35.10 110.76
N ALA A 384 38.43 34.79 110.18
CA ALA A 384 39.74 35.04 110.80
C ALA A 384 40.04 36.54 110.96
N LYS A 385 39.63 37.39 110.00
CA LYS A 385 39.76 38.85 110.13
C LYS A 385 38.86 39.42 111.22
N VAL A 386 37.61 38.96 111.29
CA VAL A 386 36.66 39.40 112.32
C VAL A 386 37.12 38.94 113.70
N SER A 387 37.57 37.70 113.85
CA SER A 387 38.13 37.22 115.13
C SER A 387 39.37 38.02 115.53
N ALA A 388 40.31 38.28 114.61
CA ALA A 388 41.50 39.08 114.91
C ALA A 388 41.17 40.51 115.33
N LYS A 389 40.14 41.13 114.76
CA LYS A 389 39.66 42.46 115.18
C LYS A 389 38.99 42.41 116.56
N ILE A 390 38.20 41.38 116.84
CA ILE A 390 37.60 41.16 118.16
C ILE A 390 38.72 41.00 119.20
N ASP A 391 39.72 40.17 118.92
CA ASP A 391 40.85 39.92 119.82
C ASP A 391 41.67 41.21 120.08
N ALA A 392 41.91 42.00 119.04
CA ALA A 392 42.58 43.30 119.17
C ALA A 392 41.78 44.29 120.03
N LEU A 393 40.45 44.31 119.91
CA LEU A 393 39.59 45.16 120.74
C LEU A 393 39.55 44.69 122.19
N LYS A 394 39.50 43.38 122.45
CA LYS A 394 39.63 42.83 123.81
C LYS A 394 40.97 43.19 124.44
N ALA A 395 42.06 43.08 123.69
CA ALA A 395 43.40 43.43 124.16
C ALA A 395 43.54 44.94 124.49
N ALA A 396 42.75 45.79 123.85
CA ALA A 396 42.67 47.23 124.14
C ALA A 396 41.75 47.58 125.34
N GLY A 397 41.20 46.57 126.03
CA GLY A 397 40.42 46.75 127.25
C GLY A 397 38.92 46.99 127.04
N TYR A 398 38.40 46.81 125.82
CA TYR A 398 36.95 46.83 125.57
C TYR A 398 36.30 45.55 126.09
N ASP A 399 35.19 45.68 126.80
CA ASP A 399 34.38 44.53 127.25
C ASP A 399 33.57 43.92 126.10
N ASP A 400 33.14 42.67 126.29
CA ASP A 400 32.46 41.90 125.25
C ASP A 400 31.12 42.51 124.82
N ASP A 401 30.41 43.25 125.68
CA ASP A 401 29.16 43.90 125.34
C ASP A 401 29.41 45.15 124.47
N SER A 402 30.45 45.93 124.77
CA SER A 402 30.92 47.02 123.91
C SER A 402 31.35 46.53 122.53
N ILE A 403 32.10 45.42 122.44
CA ILE A 403 32.52 44.83 121.17
C ILE A 403 31.31 44.33 120.37
N LYS A 404 30.33 43.71 121.03
CA LYS A 404 29.09 43.26 120.40
C LYS A 404 28.27 44.43 119.85
N GLY A 405 28.26 45.57 120.52
CA GLY A 405 27.69 46.82 119.99
C GLY A 405 28.39 47.32 118.73
N MET A 406 29.69 47.10 118.60
CA MET A 406 30.50 47.47 117.42
C MET A 406 30.50 46.43 116.28
N MET A 407 29.92 45.24 116.49
CA MET A 407 29.91 44.17 115.48
C MET A 407 29.31 44.55 114.12
N PRO A 408 28.22 45.35 114.03
CA PRO A 408 27.71 45.80 112.73
C PRO A 408 28.75 46.60 111.92
N MET A 409 29.54 47.43 112.62
CA MET A 409 30.63 48.21 112.03
C MET A 409 31.84 47.33 111.69
N LEU A 410 32.17 46.34 112.52
CA LEU A 410 33.28 45.40 112.28
C LEU A 410 33.03 44.46 111.08
N LEU A 411 31.78 44.09 110.85
CA LEU A 411 31.33 43.30 109.71
C LEU A 411 31.17 44.13 108.42
N ASN A 412 31.44 45.44 108.48
CA ASN A 412 31.34 46.37 107.35
C ASN A 412 29.95 46.35 106.66
N ALA A 413 28.92 45.92 107.39
CA ALA A 413 27.57 45.65 106.87
C ALA A 413 26.80 46.93 106.50
N GLU A 414 27.31 48.11 106.87
CA GLU A 414 26.70 49.42 106.60
C GLU A 414 27.21 50.10 105.32
N SER A 415 28.11 49.46 104.55
CA SER A 415 28.78 50.10 103.39
C SER A 415 28.07 49.92 102.05
N TYR A 416 26.89 49.30 101.99
CA TYR A 416 26.09 49.32 100.76
C TYR A 416 25.40 50.68 100.65
N LYS A 417 26.12 51.65 100.06
CA LYS A 417 25.54 52.92 99.62
C LYS A 417 24.32 52.60 98.75
N LYS A 418 23.13 52.81 99.28
CA LYS A 418 21.92 52.88 98.45
C LYS A 418 22.17 54.02 97.46
N PRO A 419 22.05 53.79 96.14
CA PRO A 419 22.33 54.82 95.15
C PRO A 419 21.42 56.01 95.44
N THR A 420 22.02 57.18 95.67
CA THR A 420 21.30 58.37 96.15
C THR A 420 20.59 59.12 95.02
N SER A 421 20.77 58.69 93.77
CA SER A 421 20.08 59.25 92.61
C SER A 421 19.76 58.20 91.54
N PRO A 422 18.69 58.40 90.74
CA PRO A 422 18.36 57.51 89.61
C PRO A 422 19.48 57.36 88.58
N GLY A 423 20.28 58.41 88.36
CA GLY A 423 21.43 58.36 87.46
C GLY A 423 22.57 57.47 87.96
N GLU A 424 22.78 57.44 89.28
CA GLU A 424 23.78 56.58 89.92
C GLU A 424 23.35 55.11 89.88
N ALA A 425 22.06 54.81 90.14
CA ALA A 425 21.51 53.46 90.01
C ALA A 425 21.66 52.91 88.58
N ARG A 426 21.42 53.75 87.57
CA ARG A 426 21.60 53.38 86.16
C ARG A 426 23.05 53.04 85.82
N ARG A 427 23.99 53.82 86.33
CA ARG A 427 25.43 53.54 86.16
C ARG A 427 25.84 52.25 86.85
N MET A 428 25.37 51.99 88.07
CA MET A 428 25.68 50.75 88.79
C MET A 428 25.11 49.52 88.09
N ALA A 429 23.86 49.57 87.62
CA ALA A 429 23.25 48.48 86.87
C ALA A 429 23.98 48.22 85.53
N PHE A 430 24.36 49.29 84.82
CA PHE A 430 25.16 49.17 83.61
C PHE A 430 26.54 48.54 83.86
N ASP A 431 27.28 49.02 84.87
CA ASP A 431 28.61 48.51 85.20
C ASP A 431 28.54 47.04 85.70
N ALA A 432 27.50 46.70 86.46
CA ALA A 432 27.25 45.32 86.88
C ALA A 432 26.94 44.39 85.69
N ARG A 433 26.14 44.83 84.71
CA ARG A 433 25.85 44.06 83.50
C ARG A 433 27.06 43.93 82.59
N MET A 434 27.84 44.99 82.41
CA MET A 434 29.07 44.94 81.62
C MET A 434 30.12 43.99 82.22
N LYS A 435 30.16 43.85 83.56
CA LYS A 435 31.08 42.93 84.25
C LYS A 435 30.59 41.48 84.27
N ASN A 436 29.28 41.26 84.36
CA ASN A 436 28.72 39.93 84.61
C ASN A 436 28.05 39.28 83.38
N ASP A 437 27.73 40.04 82.32
CA ASP A 437 27.08 39.56 81.10
C ASP A 437 27.82 40.06 79.85
N PHE A 438 28.70 39.23 79.28
CA PHE A 438 29.50 39.57 78.09
C PHE A 438 28.64 39.88 76.86
N SER A 439 27.43 39.33 76.76
CA SER A 439 26.54 39.57 75.62
C SER A 439 25.92 40.96 75.65
N PHE A 440 25.86 41.58 76.83
CA PHE A 440 25.24 42.87 77.04
C PHE A 440 25.90 43.96 76.19
N GLY A 441 27.24 43.95 76.08
CA GLY A 441 27.99 44.92 75.27
C GLY A 441 27.73 44.82 73.76
N HIS A 442 27.18 43.71 73.27
CA HIS A 442 26.86 43.50 71.85
C HIS A 442 25.40 43.80 71.50
N LYS A 443 24.56 44.06 72.51
CA LYS A 443 23.17 44.45 72.30
C LYS A 443 23.09 45.87 71.76
N SER A 444 22.01 46.18 71.05
CA SER A 444 21.76 47.55 70.61
C SER A 444 21.59 48.47 71.84
N PRO A 445 21.89 49.78 71.72
CA PRO A 445 21.73 50.72 72.84
C PRO A 445 20.30 50.72 73.44
N GLU A 446 19.29 50.45 72.61
CA GLU A 446 17.88 50.37 73.02
C GLU A 446 17.60 49.15 73.88
N GLU A 447 18.13 47.98 73.50
CA GLU A 447 18.02 46.75 74.29
C GLU A 447 18.82 46.84 75.60
N GLN A 448 20.02 47.44 75.54
CA GLN A 448 20.81 47.71 76.73
C GLN A 448 20.02 48.57 77.72
N ASN A 449 19.42 49.67 77.26
CA ASN A 449 18.61 50.55 78.10
C ASN A 449 17.40 49.83 78.70
N ARG A 450 16.71 48.97 77.93
CA ARG A 450 15.56 48.21 78.42
C ARG A 450 15.94 47.23 79.54
N ILE A 451 17.08 46.55 79.41
CA ILE A 451 17.58 45.63 80.44
C ILE A 451 17.98 46.41 81.69
N ILE A 452 18.70 47.53 81.54
CA ILE A 452 19.08 48.39 82.67
C ILE A 452 17.84 48.92 83.40
N GLU A 453 16.80 49.33 82.67
CA GLU A 453 15.54 49.78 83.28
C GLU A 453 14.85 48.65 84.06
N GLY A 454 14.89 47.42 83.55
CA GLY A 454 14.44 46.24 84.28
C GLY A 454 15.21 46.02 85.59
N ASP A 455 16.54 46.13 85.55
CA ASP A 455 17.38 45.98 86.74
C ASP A 455 17.14 47.12 87.76
N ILE A 456 16.99 48.36 87.30
CA ILE A 456 16.64 49.50 88.16
C ILE A 456 15.27 49.27 88.81
N ALA A 457 14.29 48.76 88.06
CA ALA A 457 12.96 48.47 88.60
C ALA A 457 13.01 47.41 89.71
N ILE A 458 13.88 46.40 89.58
CA ILE A 458 14.14 45.40 90.62
C ILE A 458 14.84 46.03 91.83
N ILE A 459 15.89 46.84 91.61
CA ILE A 459 16.64 47.53 92.68
C ILE A 459 15.72 48.48 93.47
N ASN A 460 14.80 49.16 92.79
CA ASN A 460 13.83 50.07 93.41
C ASN A 460 12.58 49.36 93.97
N GLY A 461 12.51 48.03 93.88
CA GLY A 461 11.40 47.23 94.43
C GLY A 461 10.07 47.34 93.68
N THR A 462 10.04 47.98 92.51
CA THR A 462 8.87 48.12 91.64
C THR A 462 8.85 46.98 90.62
N GLY A 463 8.43 45.79 91.03
CA GLY A 463 8.35 44.62 90.15
C GLY A 463 7.35 44.80 89.00
N VAL A 464 7.83 44.75 87.75
CA VAL A 464 6.99 44.79 86.54
C VAL A 464 6.64 43.37 86.10
N LYS A 465 5.35 43.05 86.01
CA LYS A 465 4.82 41.80 85.41
C LYS A 465 4.95 41.87 83.88
N SER A 466 5.75 40.99 83.28
CA SER A 466 5.94 40.89 81.84
C SER A 466 4.81 40.10 81.15
N GLY A 467 4.25 40.64 80.07
CA GLY A 467 3.34 39.96 79.15
C GLY A 467 4.00 39.73 77.78
N ALA A 468 3.82 38.55 77.19
CA ALA A 468 4.45 38.09 75.94
C ALA A 468 3.55 38.32 74.70
N PRO A 469 4.09 38.57 73.49
CA PRO A 469 3.33 38.69 72.25
C PRO A 469 3.23 37.37 71.44
N SER A 470 2.07 37.15 70.82
CA SER A 470 1.70 36.02 69.95
C SER A 470 2.07 36.27 68.47
N LYS A 471 2.60 35.25 67.78
CA LYS A 471 2.87 35.23 66.32
C LYS A 471 1.88 34.30 65.61
N SER A 472 1.20 34.83 64.59
CA SER A 472 0.24 34.16 63.70
C SER A 472 0.96 33.39 62.58
N GLY A 473 0.55 32.14 62.36
CA GLY A 473 1.08 31.21 61.36
C GLY A 473 0.38 31.28 60.00
N SER A 474 1.12 30.87 58.97
CA SER A 474 0.73 30.71 57.57
C SER A 474 0.87 29.23 57.22
N THR A 475 -0.14 28.61 56.62
CA THR A 475 0.01 27.32 55.93
C THR A 475 -0.84 27.26 54.66
N THR A 476 -0.12 26.95 53.58
CA THR A 476 -0.57 26.67 52.21
C THR A 476 -0.89 25.17 52.09
N ALA A 477 -1.97 24.80 51.40
CA ALA A 477 -2.18 23.43 50.94
C ALA A 477 -2.95 23.42 49.60
N ASN A 478 -2.44 22.64 48.64
CA ASN A 478 -3.09 22.26 47.39
C ASN A 478 -2.40 20.95 46.90
N PRO A 479 -2.92 20.22 45.90
CA PRO A 479 -4.13 19.41 45.88
C PRO A 479 -3.84 17.93 45.49
N PHE A 480 -4.76 16.99 45.73
CA PHE A 480 -5.06 15.83 44.85
C PHE A 480 -6.17 14.95 45.46
N ASN A 481 -7.32 14.83 44.78
CA ASN A 481 -8.11 13.59 44.71
C ASN A 481 -9.19 13.70 43.61
N PRO A 482 -9.30 12.77 42.65
CA PRO A 482 -10.40 12.73 41.68
C PRO A 482 -11.50 11.78 42.15
N ALA A 483 -12.76 12.20 42.05
CA ALA A 483 -13.94 11.38 42.28
C ALA A 483 -14.73 11.18 40.98
N ALA A 484 -15.18 9.94 40.79
CA ALA A 484 -15.99 9.45 39.68
C ALA A 484 -17.48 9.79 39.85
N GLY A 485 -18.23 9.87 38.74
CA GLY A 485 -19.67 9.57 38.71
C GLY A 485 -20.53 10.38 37.73
N GLY A 486 -21.29 9.65 36.89
CA GLY A 486 -22.57 10.08 36.28
C GLY A 486 -22.49 10.48 34.79
N LEU A 487 -22.75 9.57 33.83
CA LEU A 487 -24.06 9.17 33.26
C LEU A 487 -24.90 10.30 32.64
N GLY A 488 -25.04 10.22 31.30
CA GLY A 488 -26.33 10.38 30.62
C GLY A 488 -26.63 11.74 29.98
N ALA A 489 -26.45 11.86 28.67
CA ALA A 489 -27.38 12.59 27.81
C ALA A 489 -27.17 12.21 26.33
N SER A 490 -28.30 12.05 25.66
CA SER A 490 -28.58 11.64 24.29
C SER A 490 -28.01 12.50 23.17
N ALA A 491 -27.72 11.83 22.06
CA ALA A 491 -27.37 12.40 20.76
C ALA A 491 -28.49 13.23 20.13
N PRO A 492 -28.14 14.19 19.24
CA PRO A 492 -28.96 14.51 18.09
C PRO A 492 -28.28 14.02 16.80
N ALA A 493 -29.10 13.39 15.96
CA ALA A 493 -28.79 13.06 14.58
C ALA A 493 -28.86 14.30 13.67
N ALA A 494 -27.84 14.49 12.83
CA ALA A 494 -27.79 15.28 11.59
C ALA A 494 -26.32 15.27 11.10
N ALA A 495 -25.93 15.17 9.84
CA ALA A 495 -26.62 15.14 8.56
C ALA A 495 -25.66 14.48 7.54
N SER A 496 -26.22 13.89 6.48
CA SER A 496 -25.46 13.40 5.33
C SER A 496 -24.66 14.53 4.67
N PRO A 497 -23.35 14.37 4.39
CA PRO A 497 -22.62 15.36 3.62
C PRO A 497 -22.94 15.21 2.12
N ALA A 498 -23.16 16.37 1.50
CA ALA A 498 -23.41 16.55 0.09
C ALA A 498 -22.26 16.01 -0.78
N ALA A 499 -22.65 15.50 -1.95
CA ALA A 499 -21.75 15.16 -3.04
C ALA A 499 -20.97 16.39 -3.51
N GLY A 500 -19.66 16.25 -3.72
CA GLY A 500 -18.85 17.25 -4.43
C GLY A 500 -17.59 17.75 -3.72
N ALA A 501 -16.78 16.88 -3.13
CA ALA A 501 -15.40 17.20 -2.78
C ALA A 501 -14.47 16.13 -3.34
N GLN A 502 -13.85 16.41 -4.49
CA GLN A 502 -12.78 15.59 -5.04
C GLN A 502 -11.64 15.59 -4.01
N SER A 503 -11.37 14.42 -3.42
CA SER A 503 -10.21 14.19 -2.59
C SER A 503 -8.98 14.54 -3.42
N LYS A 504 -8.28 15.63 -3.06
CA LYS A 504 -6.94 15.87 -3.59
C LYS A 504 -6.09 14.67 -3.21
N GLY A 505 -5.62 13.97 -4.22
CA GLY A 505 -4.83 12.76 -4.12
C GLY A 505 -3.60 12.90 -3.22
N ILE A 506 -2.94 11.79 -2.93
CA ILE A 506 -1.75 11.79 -2.09
C ILE A 506 -0.64 12.53 -2.84
N PRO A 507 0.04 13.53 -2.22
CA PRO A 507 1.18 14.19 -2.86
C PRO A 507 2.32 13.19 -2.99
N VAL A 508 2.69 12.86 -4.22
CA VAL A 508 3.86 12.03 -4.55
C VAL A 508 4.89 12.91 -5.25
N TYR A 509 6.12 12.90 -4.75
CA TYR A 509 7.22 13.63 -5.36
C TYR A 509 7.71 12.92 -6.62
N ASP A 510 7.59 13.56 -7.77
CA ASP A 510 8.10 13.04 -9.05
C ASP A 510 9.57 13.46 -9.21
N SER A 511 10.46 12.48 -9.05
CA SER A 511 11.91 12.70 -9.10
C SER A 511 12.45 13.09 -10.48
N LYS A 512 11.67 12.90 -11.56
CA LYS A 512 12.09 13.31 -12.90
C LYS A 512 11.81 14.78 -13.19
N THR A 513 10.76 15.32 -12.59
CA THR A 513 10.30 16.70 -12.84
C THR A 513 10.59 17.64 -11.67
N GLY A 514 10.91 17.11 -10.49
CA GLY A 514 11.16 17.89 -9.28
C GLY A 514 9.90 18.53 -8.70
N GLN A 515 8.72 18.06 -9.10
CA GLN A 515 7.43 18.62 -8.69
C GLN A 515 6.63 17.62 -7.85
N ILE A 516 5.77 18.14 -6.97
CA ILE A 516 4.81 17.34 -6.20
C ILE A 516 3.55 17.16 -7.04
N VAL A 517 3.25 15.92 -7.42
CA VAL A 517 2.05 15.56 -8.20
C VAL A 517 1.06 14.86 -7.26
N TYR A 518 -0.19 15.33 -7.25
CA TYR A 518 -1.25 14.76 -6.41
C TYR A 518 -1.93 13.63 -7.19
N ARG A 519 -1.88 12.39 -6.67
CA ARG A 519 -2.48 11.19 -7.27
C ARG A 519 -3.63 10.63 -6.47
#